data_AF-A0A9Q9M001-F1
#
_entry.id   AF-A0A9Q9M001-F1
#
_cell.length_a   1.000
_cell.length_b   1.000
_cell.length_c   1.000
_cell.angle_alpha   90.00
_cell.angle_beta   90.00
_cell.angle_gamma   90.00
#
_symmetry.space_group_name_H-M   'P 1'
#
loop_
_entity.id
_entity.type
_entity.pdbx_description
1 polymer ?
#
loop_
_entity_poly.entity_id
_entity_poly.type
_entity_poly.pdbx_seq_one_letter_code
_entity_poly.pdbx_strand_id
1 'polypeptide(L)'
;MLISPADPEFDANAAFLDPGAPRFIDAADDPDSLWWSIATIIGHWHLHGYGLFAVVERSTGMTVGLVGPWFPKGWPEPELSWHLMEPGRGKGYASEAAQAVLDWLFTEAGWKSIVSYVPEENDASIALARRVGARPEKPVSFRLQPAPNIRAWRHMPPVRVSGPQAARGLLH
;
A
#
# COMPACT_ATOMS: atom_id res chain seq x y z
N MET A 1 -12.56 2.89 2.23
CA MET A 1 -12.28 2.03 3.40
C MET A 1 -11.21 1.02 3.06
N LEU A 2 -10.45 0.59 4.05
CA LEU A 2 -9.38 -0.40 3.90
C LEU A 2 -9.87 -1.72 4.47
N ILE A 3 -9.83 -2.78 3.67
CA ILE A 3 -10.27 -4.12 4.07
C ILE A 3 -9.15 -5.10 3.75
N SER A 4 -8.87 -6.05 4.64
CA SER A 4 -7.93 -7.14 4.33
C SER A 4 -8.56 -8.06 3.27
N PRO A 5 -7.89 -8.34 2.14
CA PRO A 5 -8.37 -9.36 1.20
C PRO A 5 -8.43 -10.78 1.79
N ALA A 6 -7.80 -11.01 2.95
CA ALA A 6 -7.87 -12.26 3.69
C ALA A 6 -9.02 -12.29 4.72
N ASP A 7 -9.79 -11.21 4.84
CA ASP A 7 -11.00 -11.19 5.67
C ASP A 7 -12.04 -12.17 5.07
N PRO A 8 -12.57 -13.12 5.85
CA PRO A 8 -13.56 -14.09 5.36
C PRO A 8 -14.87 -13.43 4.89
N GLU A 9 -15.16 -12.20 5.30
CA GLU A 9 -16.34 -11.44 4.86
C GLU A 9 -16.09 -10.66 3.55
N PHE A 10 -14.84 -10.62 3.06
CA PHE A 10 -14.47 -9.92 1.83
C PHE A 10 -14.42 -10.87 0.63
N ASP A 11 -15.27 -10.63 -0.38
CA ASP A 11 -15.27 -11.42 -1.61
C ASP A 11 -14.14 -10.98 -2.55
N ALA A 12 -12.97 -11.60 -2.40
CA ALA A 12 -11.81 -11.33 -3.24
C ALA A 12 -12.00 -11.75 -4.71
N ASN A 13 -12.89 -12.72 -5.01
CA ASN A 13 -13.17 -13.10 -6.40
C ASN A 13 -13.91 -11.99 -7.10
N ALA A 14 -15.03 -11.52 -6.52
CA ALA A 14 -15.80 -10.42 -7.06
C ALA A 14 -14.99 -9.11 -7.16
N ALA A 15 -14.10 -8.87 -6.19
CA ALA A 15 -13.29 -7.66 -6.15
C ALA A 15 -12.18 -7.59 -7.20
N PHE A 16 -11.61 -8.74 -7.61
CA PHE A 16 -10.36 -8.76 -8.38
C PHE A 16 -10.35 -9.72 -9.58
N LEU A 17 -11.05 -10.84 -9.51
CA LEU A 17 -10.87 -11.97 -10.43
C LEU A 17 -12.01 -12.12 -11.44
N ASP A 18 -13.23 -11.74 -11.05
CA ASP A 18 -14.39 -11.85 -11.90
C ASP A 18 -14.25 -11.01 -13.20
N PRO A 19 -14.86 -11.43 -14.33
CA PRO A 19 -14.73 -10.72 -15.60
C PRO A 19 -15.13 -9.23 -15.58
N GLY A 20 -16.02 -8.84 -14.67
CA GLY A 20 -16.46 -7.45 -14.47
C GLY A 20 -15.71 -6.67 -13.40
N ALA A 21 -14.73 -7.29 -12.73
CA ALA A 21 -13.94 -6.64 -11.69
C ALA A 21 -13.06 -5.52 -12.30
N PRO A 22 -12.92 -4.37 -11.62
CA PRO A 22 -11.99 -3.34 -12.07
C PRO A 22 -10.56 -3.90 -12.12
N ARG A 23 -9.84 -3.63 -13.20
CA ARG A 23 -8.48 -4.15 -13.41
C ARG A 23 -7.42 -3.18 -12.88
N PHE A 24 -6.31 -3.74 -12.39
CA PHE A 24 -5.10 -2.95 -12.15
C PHE A 24 -4.59 -2.43 -13.48
N ILE A 25 -4.05 -1.21 -13.46
CA ILE A 25 -3.62 -0.52 -14.69
C ILE A 25 -2.33 -1.12 -15.25
N ASP A 26 -1.58 -1.79 -14.40
CA ASP A 26 -0.30 -2.45 -14.67
C ASP A 26 -0.36 -3.98 -14.51
N ALA A 27 -1.58 -4.55 -14.34
CA ALA A 27 -1.73 -6.00 -14.31
C ALA A 27 -1.37 -6.61 -15.66
N ALA A 28 -0.84 -7.83 -15.60
CA ALA A 28 -0.84 -8.70 -16.78
C ALA A 28 -2.29 -8.97 -17.22
N ASP A 29 -2.53 -8.96 -18.53
CA ASP A 29 -3.81 -9.32 -19.12
C ASP A 29 -4.14 -10.82 -18.97
N ASP A 30 -3.22 -11.61 -18.40
CA ASP A 30 -3.35 -13.04 -18.16
C ASP A 30 -4.14 -13.33 -16.86
N PRO A 31 -5.34 -13.95 -16.94
CA PRO A 31 -6.14 -14.29 -15.78
C PRO A 31 -5.44 -15.20 -14.78
N ASP A 32 -4.59 -16.12 -15.24
CA ASP A 32 -3.87 -17.04 -14.36
C ASP A 32 -2.83 -16.28 -13.53
N SER A 33 -2.04 -15.42 -14.16
CA SER A 33 -1.09 -14.53 -13.48
C SER A 33 -1.77 -13.60 -12.46
N LEU A 34 -2.95 -13.09 -12.79
CA LEU A 34 -3.73 -12.28 -11.85
C LEU A 34 -4.19 -13.11 -10.65
N TRP A 35 -4.70 -14.32 -10.88
CA TRP A 35 -5.09 -15.23 -9.81
C TRP A 35 -3.93 -15.50 -8.85
N TRP A 36 -2.74 -15.81 -9.38
CA TRP A 36 -1.53 -16.01 -8.56
C TRP A 36 -1.13 -14.75 -7.78
N SER A 37 -1.31 -13.56 -8.38
CA SER A 37 -1.01 -12.29 -7.71
C SER A 37 -1.95 -12.07 -6.51
N ILE A 38 -3.26 -12.25 -6.68
CA ILE A 38 -4.24 -12.11 -5.60
C ILE A 38 -4.03 -13.18 -4.52
N ALA A 39 -3.78 -14.44 -4.92
CA ALA A 39 -3.44 -15.50 -3.98
C ALA A 39 -2.19 -15.17 -3.15
N THR A 40 -1.18 -14.54 -3.77
CA THR A 40 0.03 -14.10 -3.05
C THR A 40 -0.28 -12.96 -2.07
N ILE A 41 -1.13 -12.01 -2.44
CA ILE A 41 -1.56 -10.91 -1.57
C ILE A 41 -2.32 -11.45 -0.34
N ILE A 42 -3.26 -12.37 -0.54
CA ILE A 42 -4.02 -13.01 0.54
C ILE A 42 -3.08 -13.88 1.40
N GLY A 43 -2.21 -14.67 0.79
CA GLY A 43 -1.23 -15.49 1.49
C GLY A 43 -0.27 -14.66 2.35
N HIS A 44 0.16 -13.49 1.85
CA HIS A 44 1.01 -12.57 2.59
C HIS A 44 0.37 -12.11 3.90
N TRP A 45 -0.94 -11.80 3.88
CA TRP A 45 -1.70 -11.49 5.10
C TRP A 45 -1.63 -12.61 6.13
N HIS A 46 -1.85 -13.87 5.72
CA HIS A 46 -1.78 -15.00 6.64
C HIS A 46 -0.37 -15.30 7.15
N LEU A 47 0.67 -15.05 6.33
CA LEU A 47 2.05 -15.32 6.69
C LEU A 47 2.67 -14.25 7.61
N HIS A 48 2.27 -12.99 7.43
CA HIS A 48 2.90 -11.86 8.11
C HIS A 48 2.00 -11.13 9.11
N GLY A 49 0.68 -11.34 9.06
CA GLY A 49 -0.30 -10.58 9.85
C GLY A 49 -0.53 -9.14 9.35
N TYR A 50 0.04 -8.79 8.20
CA TYR A 50 -0.14 -7.52 7.50
C TYR A 50 -0.05 -7.73 5.99
N GLY A 51 -0.53 -6.79 5.18
CA GLY A 51 -0.43 -6.86 3.73
C GLY A 51 -1.12 -5.70 3.02
N LEU A 52 -1.28 -5.83 1.71
CA LEU A 52 -2.04 -4.86 0.91
C LEU A 52 -3.52 -4.91 1.27
N PHE A 53 -4.10 -3.79 1.66
CA PHE A 53 -5.53 -3.66 1.87
C PHE A 53 -6.25 -3.39 0.55
N ALA A 54 -7.41 -4.01 0.36
CA ALA A 54 -8.38 -3.55 -0.64
C ALA A 54 -8.87 -2.15 -0.26
N VAL A 55 -8.77 -1.21 -1.20
CA VAL A 55 -9.35 0.12 -1.08
C VAL A 55 -10.75 0.07 -1.66
N VAL A 56 -11.77 0.21 -0.81
CA VAL A 56 -13.19 0.13 -1.21
C VAL A 56 -13.84 1.50 -1.11
N GLU A 57 -14.46 1.97 -2.20
CA GLU A 57 -15.23 3.21 -2.23
C GLU A 57 -16.52 3.04 -1.42
N ARG A 58 -16.70 3.83 -0.36
CA ARG A 58 -17.80 3.65 0.60
C ARG A 58 -19.19 3.82 -0.03
N SER A 59 -19.32 4.72 -1.00
CA SER A 59 -20.62 5.04 -1.62
C SER A 59 -21.14 3.95 -2.54
N THR A 60 -20.24 3.16 -3.14
CA THR A 60 -20.58 2.16 -4.16
C THR A 60 -20.29 0.74 -3.72
N GLY A 61 -19.45 0.55 -2.69
CA GLY A 61 -18.92 -0.76 -2.32
C GLY A 61 -17.89 -1.30 -3.31
N MET A 62 -17.50 -0.53 -4.33
CA MET A 62 -16.56 -1.00 -5.35
C MET A 62 -15.12 -0.96 -4.83
N THR A 63 -14.37 -2.02 -5.11
CA THR A 63 -12.90 -2.02 -4.94
C THR A 63 -12.27 -1.14 -6.01
N VAL A 64 -11.41 -0.21 -5.59
CA VAL A 64 -10.76 0.79 -6.45
C VAL A 64 -9.24 0.71 -6.42
N GLY A 65 -8.68 -0.25 -5.68
CA GLY A 65 -7.26 -0.54 -5.69
C GLY A 65 -6.79 -1.36 -4.49
N LEU A 66 -5.47 -1.46 -4.36
CA LEU A 66 -4.75 -2.06 -3.26
C LEU A 66 -3.74 -1.05 -2.70
N VAL A 67 -3.65 -0.91 -1.38
CA VAL A 67 -2.62 -0.09 -0.73
C VAL A 67 -2.24 -0.75 0.60
N GLY A 68 -0.95 -0.89 0.90
CA GLY A 68 -0.53 -1.43 2.19
C GLY A 68 0.95 -1.76 2.30
N PRO A 69 1.37 -2.29 3.46
CA PRO A 69 2.70 -2.87 3.61
C PRO A 69 2.89 -4.12 2.73
N TRP A 70 4.06 -4.24 2.12
CA TRP A 70 4.48 -5.38 1.30
C TRP A 70 5.90 -5.79 1.64
N PHE A 71 6.11 -7.05 2.01
CA PHE A 71 7.44 -7.56 2.33
C PHE A 71 7.56 -9.09 2.13
N PRO A 72 7.40 -9.59 0.90
CA PRO A 72 7.54 -11.01 0.61
C PRO A 72 9.01 -11.46 0.74
N LYS A 73 9.22 -12.78 0.77
CA LYS A 73 10.57 -13.36 0.83
C LYS A 73 11.45 -12.86 -0.32
N GLY A 74 12.59 -12.25 0.04
CA GLY A 74 13.59 -11.74 -0.91
C GLY A 74 13.41 -10.28 -1.30
N TRP A 75 12.40 -9.59 -0.78
CA TRP A 75 12.30 -8.14 -0.87
C TRP A 75 13.40 -7.47 -0.01
N PRO A 76 13.98 -6.32 -0.42
CA PRO A 76 15.11 -5.76 0.32
C PRO A 76 14.73 -5.15 1.68
N GLU A 77 13.58 -4.46 1.73
CA GLU A 77 13.06 -3.78 2.90
C GLU A 77 11.52 -3.78 2.86
N PRO A 78 10.84 -3.63 4.00
CA PRO A 78 9.38 -3.48 4.02
C PRO A 78 8.92 -2.25 3.23
N GLU A 79 7.99 -2.48 2.31
CA GLU A 79 7.53 -1.49 1.35
C GLU A 79 6.12 -1.00 1.66
N LEU A 80 5.82 0.27 1.38
CA LEU A 80 4.45 0.75 1.15
C LEU A 80 4.19 0.70 -0.35
N SER A 81 3.32 -0.20 -0.78
CA SER A 81 2.96 -0.37 -2.19
C SER A 81 1.51 0.09 -2.43
N TRP A 82 1.23 0.49 -3.68
CA TRP A 82 -0.10 0.87 -4.13
C TRP A 82 -0.33 0.44 -5.58
N HIS A 83 -1.55 -0.04 -5.83
CA HIS A 83 -2.04 -0.38 -7.17
C HIS A 83 -3.45 0.17 -7.29
N LEU A 84 -3.64 1.26 -8.04
CA LEU A 84 -4.97 1.79 -8.31
C LEU A 84 -5.58 1.14 -9.55
N MET A 85 -6.89 0.92 -9.47
CA MET A 85 -7.72 0.58 -10.62
C MET A 85 -8.23 1.87 -11.27
N GLU A 86 -8.62 1.79 -12.54
CA GLU A 86 -9.08 2.96 -13.32
C GLU A 86 -10.18 3.79 -12.59
N PRO A 87 -11.22 3.19 -11.98
CA PRO A 87 -12.28 3.94 -11.30
C PRO A 87 -11.81 4.76 -10.08
N GLY A 88 -10.62 4.47 -9.55
CA GLY A 88 -10.04 5.12 -8.38
C GLY A 88 -9.08 6.28 -8.68
N ARG A 89 -8.68 6.49 -9.95
CA ARG A 89 -7.72 7.53 -10.32
C ARG A 89 -8.33 8.94 -10.22
N GLY A 90 -7.48 9.92 -9.91
CA GLY A 90 -7.86 11.34 -9.84
C GLY A 90 -8.77 11.73 -8.67
N LYS A 91 -9.22 10.77 -7.86
CA LYS A 91 -10.15 10.98 -6.73
C LYS A 91 -9.49 11.12 -5.36
N GLY A 92 -8.17 10.98 -5.29
CA GLY A 92 -7.41 11.09 -4.03
C GLY A 92 -7.31 9.80 -3.20
N TYR A 93 -7.97 8.71 -3.61
CA TYR A 93 -8.03 7.46 -2.84
C TYR A 93 -6.67 6.87 -2.49
N ALA A 94 -5.71 6.83 -3.40
CA ALA A 94 -4.38 6.31 -3.08
C ALA A 94 -3.68 7.14 -1.99
N SER A 95 -3.82 8.46 -2.01
CA SER A 95 -3.19 9.33 -1.02
C SER A 95 -3.85 9.18 0.36
N GLU A 96 -5.17 9.13 0.41
CA GLU A 96 -5.92 8.88 1.64
C GLU A 96 -5.59 7.50 2.24
N ALA A 97 -5.62 6.46 1.41
CA ALA A 97 -5.30 5.09 1.81
C ALA A 97 -3.86 4.95 2.29
N ALA A 98 -2.90 5.50 1.54
CA ALA A 98 -1.48 5.45 1.89
C ALA A 98 -1.21 6.16 3.22
N GLN A 99 -1.83 7.33 3.45
CA GLN A 99 -1.67 8.05 4.71
C GLN A 99 -2.25 7.24 5.89
N ALA A 100 -3.46 6.70 5.74
CA ALA A 100 -4.07 5.87 6.77
C ALA A 100 -3.22 4.63 7.12
N VAL A 101 -2.64 3.98 6.11
CA VAL A 101 -1.72 2.85 6.30
C VAL A 101 -0.45 3.29 7.01
N LEU A 102 0.19 4.38 6.59
CA LEU A 102 1.40 4.90 7.23
C LEU A 102 1.15 5.26 8.71
N ASP A 103 0.02 5.89 9.00
CA ASP A 103 -0.37 6.25 10.36
C ASP A 103 -0.50 4.99 11.22
N TRP A 104 -1.24 3.97 10.75
CA TRP A 104 -1.36 2.68 11.43
C TRP A 104 0.01 2.01 11.64
N LEU A 105 0.85 1.94 10.61
CA LEU A 105 2.16 1.28 10.67
C LEU A 105 3.11 1.96 11.67
N PHE A 106 3.13 3.28 11.73
CA PHE A 106 4.03 4.02 12.61
C PHE A 106 3.50 4.18 14.04
N THR A 107 2.18 4.17 14.24
CA THR A 107 1.59 4.38 15.57
C THR A 107 1.27 3.08 16.29
N GLU A 108 0.58 2.15 15.62
CA GLU A 108 0.08 0.92 16.22
C GLU A 108 1.04 -0.25 15.96
N ALA A 109 1.47 -0.45 14.71
CA ALA A 109 2.39 -1.55 14.37
C ALA A 109 3.85 -1.24 14.80
N GLY A 110 4.16 0.01 15.12
CA GLY A 110 5.43 0.43 15.71
C GLY A 110 6.63 0.44 14.75
N TRP A 111 6.40 0.39 13.44
CA TRP A 111 7.45 0.40 12.42
C TRP A 111 8.28 1.69 12.49
N LYS A 112 9.55 1.62 12.06
CA LYS A 112 10.51 2.74 12.19
C LYS A 112 10.87 3.40 10.86
N SER A 113 10.65 2.69 9.77
CA SER A 113 11.01 3.08 8.42
C SER A 113 10.26 2.19 7.44
N ILE A 114 9.81 2.77 6.32
CA ILE A 114 9.16 2.07 5.21
C ILE A 114 9.72 2.66 3.92
N VAL A 115 9.81 1.89 2.84
CA VAL A 115 10.22 2.37 1.52
C VAL A 115 9.09 2.24 0.51
N SER A 116 9.10 3.00 -0.58
CA SER A 116 8.36 2.68 -1.80
C SER A 116 9.33 2.61 -2.96
N TYR A 117 9.27 1.55 -3.76
CA TYR A 117 10.16 1.39 -4.91
C TYR A 117 9.44 1.88 -6.16
N VAL A 118 9.91 2.99 -6.71
CA VAL A 118 9.23 3.68 -7.82
C VAL A 118 10.17 3.79 -9.01
N PRO A 119 9.80 3.27 -10.20
CA PRO A 119 10.52 3.56 -11.44
C PRO A 119 10.61 5.06 -11.67
N GLU A 120 11.77 5.56 -12.08
CA GLU A 120 12.00 7.00 -12.26
C GLU A 120 11.11 7.64 -13.33
N GLU A 121 10.55 6.83 -14.23
CA GLU A 121 9.64 7.25 -15.29
C GLU A 121 8.16 7.32 -14.83
N ASN A 122 7.85 6.87 -13.61
CA ASN A 122 6.48 6.84 -13.09
C ASN A 122 6.12 8.12 -12.31
N ASP A 123 5.87 9.20 -13.05
CA ASP A 123 5.53 10.53 -12.49
C ASP A 123 4.36 10.50 -11.50
N ALA A 124 3.35 9.64 -11.75
CA ALA A 124 2.18 9.53 -10.89
C ALA A 124 2.55 8.97 -9.50
N SER A 125 3.34 7.89 -9.46
CA SER A 125 3.83 7.31 -8.20
C SER A 125 4.84 8.22 -7.51
N ILE A 126 5.69 8.94 -8.26
CA ILE A 126 6.59 9.96 -7.70
C ILE A 126 5.80 11.07 -7.00
N ALA A 127 4.76 11.58 -7.67
CA ALA A 127 3.90 12.62 -7.12
C ALA A 127 3.16 12.14 -5.85
N LEU A 128 2.69 10.89 -5.85
CA LEU A 128 2.06 10.28 -4.68
C LEU A 128 3.04 10.11 -3.53
N ALA A 129 4.23 9.54 -3.77
CA ALA A 129 5.28 9.35 -2.76
C ALA A 129 5.62 10.69 -2.08
N ARG A 130 5.81 11.76 -2.86
CA ARG A 130 6.03 13.12 -2.32
C ARG A 130 4.85 13.62 -1.50
N ARG A 131 3.61 13.41 -1.97
CA ARG A 131 2.40 13.88 -1.29
C ARG A 131 2.22 13.26 0.09
N VAL A 132 2.61 11.99 0.25
CA VAL A 132 2.56 11.28 1.55
C VAL A 132 3.84 11.45 2.37
N GLY A 133 4.71 12.41 2.00
CA GLY A 133 5.87 12.81 2.79
C GLY A 133 7.15 12.00 2.58
N ALA A 134 7.19 11.12 1.58
CA ALA A 134 8.36 10.31 1.29
C ALA A 134 9.52 11.15 0.73
N ARG A 135 10.76 10.76 1.05
CA ARG A 135 11.98 11.41 0.55
C ARG A 135 12.72 10.48 -0.40
N PRO A 136 13.19 10.98 -1.57
CA PRO A 136 13.93 10.14 -2.50
C PRO A 136 15.31 9.78 -1.92
N GLU A 137 15.70 8.52 -2.09
CA GLU A 137 17.03 7.99 -1.80
C GLU A 137 17.77 7.65 -3.10
N LYS A 138 18.80 6.81 -3.01
CA LYS A 138 19.58 6.36 -4.17
C LYS A 138 18.77 5.38 -5.02
N PRO A 139 19.07 5.28 -6.32
CA PRO A 139 18.57 4.18 -7.14
C PRO A 139 18.98 2.83 -6.56
N VAL A 140 18.08 1.85 -6.70
CA VAL A 140 18.25 0.47 -6.23
C VAL A 140 17.94 -0.48 -7.37
N SER A 141 18.47 -1.70 -7.27
CA SER A 141 18.09 -2.81 -8.15
C SER A 141 18.01 -4.08 -7.33
N PHE A 142 16.97 -4.88 -7.57
CA PHE A 142 16.81 -6.18 -6.92
C PHE A 142 16.08 -7.15 -7.84
N ARG A 143 16.39 -8.45 -7.69
CA ARG A 143 15.99 -9.49 -8.64
C ARG A 143 14.48 -9.58 -8.87
N LEU A 144 13.70 -9.33 -7.83
CA LEU A 144 12.24 -9.53 -7.85
C LEU A 144 11.48 -8.37 -8.48
N GLN A 145 12.13 -7.24 -8.76
CA GLN A 145 11.58 -6.14 -9.55
C GLN A 145 12.63 -5.65 -10.55
N PRO A 146 12.82 -6.38 -11.66
CA PRO A 146 13.80 -6.02 -12.67
C PRO A 146 13.26 -4.89 -13.57
N ALA A 147 13.22 -3.67 -13.04
CA ALA A 147 13.00 -2.47 -13.84
C ALA A 147 14.29 -1.63 -13.90
N PRO A 148 14.60 -1.00 -15.04
CA PRO A 148 15.65 0.00 -15.07
C PRO A 148 15.29 1.15 -14.12
N ASN A 149 16.28 1.72 -13.43
CA ASN A 149 16.15 2.99 -12.69
C ASN A 149 15.02 3.02 -11.63
N ILE A 150 14.97 2.02 -10.74
CA ILE A 150 14.09 2.10 -9.55
C ILE A 150 14.73 3.02 -8.52
N ARG A 151 13.96 3.96 -7.98
CA ARG A 151 14.37 4.78 -6.83
C ARG A 151 13.61 4.39 -5.58
N ALA A 152 14.34 4.26 -4.47
CA ALA A 152 13.77 4.12 -3.15
C ALA A 152 13.21 5.47 -2.65
N TRP A 153 11.98 5.46 -2.17
CA TRP A 153 11.33 6.61 -1.53
C TRP A 153 11.05 6.28 -0.07
N ARG A 154 11.76 6.95 0.84
CA ARG A 154 11.74 6.65 2.27
C ARG A 154 10.63 7.38 2.99
N HIS A 155 9.83 6.64 3.74
CA HIS A 155 8.85 7.14 4.69
C HIS A 155 9.40 6.97 6.11
N MET A 156 9.29 8.04 6.90
CA MET A 156 9.72 8.04 8.30
C MET A 156 8.53 8.43 9.17
N PRO A 157 8.44 7.91 10.42
CA PRO A 157 7.43 8.37 11.36
C PRO A 157 7.56 9.88 11.55
N PRO A 158 6.45 10.60 11.74
CA PRO A 158 6.49 12.03 12.04
C PRO A 158 7.36 12.25 13.29
N VAL A 159 8.24 13.24 13.23
CA VAL A 159 9.08 13.62 14.37
C VAL A 159 8.13 14.03 15.50
N ARG A 160 8.09 13.25 16.58
CA ARG A 160 7.40 13.67 17.80
C ARG A 160 8.13 14.90 18.31
N VAL A 161 7.55 16.09 18.13
CA VAL A 161 8.00 17.27 18.85
C VAL A 161 7.67 16.99 20.31
N SER A 162 8.70 16.76 21.11
CA SER A 162 8.60 16.71 22.56
C SER A 162 8.22 18.10 23.06
N GLY A 163 6.92 18.43 23.03
CA GLY A 163 6.37 19.48 23.87
C GLY A 163 6.35 19.00 25.33
N PRO A 164 6.44 19.90 26.32
CA PRO A 164 6.36 19.50 27.72
C PRO A 164 5.09 18.70 27.94
N GLN A 165 5.27 17.48 28.43
CA GLN A 165 4.22 16.56 28.79
C GLN A 165 3.39 17.25 29.89
N ALA A 166 2.26 17.86 29.50
CA ALA A 166 1.33 18.41 30.45
C ALA A 166 0.90 17.26 31.35
N ALA A 167 1.29 17.37 32.61
CA ALA A 167 1.07 16.38 33.63
C ALA A 167 -0.40 15.97 33.66
N ARG A 168 -0.59 14.66 33.83
CA ARG A 168 -1.86 14.03 34.23
C ARG A 168 -2.62 14.90 35.24
N GLY A 169 -3.90 15.10 34.99
CA GLY A 169 -4.81 15.67 35.98
C GLY A 169 -6.28 15.51 35.61
N LEU A 170 -6.89 14.44 36.14
CA LEU A 170 -8.30 14.32 36.60
C LEU A 170 -9.41 14.46 35.51
N LEU A 171 -10.58 13.83 35.54
CA LEU A 171 -11.49 13.39 36.62
C LEU A 171 -12.35 12.20 36.12
N HIS A 172 -12.72 11.34 37.08
CA HIS A 172 -13.90 10.47 37.21
C HIS A 172 -14.63 9.93 35.98
#